data_AF-A0A5E3W9C1-F1
#
_entry.id   AF-A0A5E3W9C1-F1
#
_cell.length_a   1.000
_cell.length_b   1.000
_cell.length_c   1.000
_cell.angle_alpha   90.00
_cell.angle_beta   90.00
_cell.angle_gamma   90.00
#
_symmetry.space_group_name_H-M   'P 1'
#
loop_
_entity.id
_entity.type
_entity.pdbx_description
1 polymer ?
#
loop_
_entity_poly.entity_id
_entity_poly.type
_entity_poly.pdbx_seq_one_letter_code
_entity_poly.pdbx_strand_id
1 'polypeptide(L)'
;MKLPFANLAGFVTDKHPIEIQGHSGKTLNDYFEEPSGPTPYLGSTVPGFPNFMLIQGPNTITGHASVVFSEECQFNYATQLFKPILRRG
;
A
#
# COMPACT_ATOMS: atom_id res chain seq x y z
N MET A 1 3.54 10.53 -18.70
CA MET A 1 2.88 11.55 -19.56
C MET A 1 1.80 12.23 -18.73
N LYS A 2 2.02 13.46 -18.23
CA LYS A 2 0.99 14.20 -17.47
C LYS A 2 0.03 14.86 -18.47
N LEU A 3 -1.24 14.47 -18.46
CA LEU A 3 -2.26 15.02 -19.35
C LEU A 3 -2.62 16.47 -18.93
N PRO A 4 -2.71 17.43 -19.86
CA PRO A 4 -2.78 18.86 -19.53
C PRO A 4 -4.19 19.43 -19.24
N PHE A 5 -5.19 18.61 -18.91
CA PHE A 5 -6.52 19.11 -18.51
C PHE A 5 -7.07 18.33 -17.32
N ALA A 6 -6.86 18.83 -16.10
CA ALA A 6 -7.48 18.32 -14.89
C ALA A 6 -8.20 19.47 -14.18
N ASN A 7 -9.46 19.69 -14.53
CA ASN A 7 -10.41 20.40 -13.68
C ASN A 7 -11.85 19.92 -13.98
N LEU A 8 -12.08 18.64 -13.69
CA LEU A 8 -13.33 18.00 -13.21
C LEU A 8 -12.83 16.78 -12.41
N ALA A 9 -12.76 16.94 -11.09
CA ALA A 9 -11.75 16.34 -10.22
C ALA A 9 -11.72 14.79 -10.21
N GLY A 10 -10.63 14.23 -10.75
CA GLY A 10 -10.30 12.80 -10.62
C GLY A 10 -9.57 12.48 -9.30
N PHE A 11 -8.97 11.29 -9.24
CA PHE A 11 -8.22 10.83 -8.07
C PHE A 11 -6.71 10.76 -8.35
N VAL A 12 -5.89 11.10 -7.36
CA VAL A 12 -4.45 10.85 -7.37
C VAL A 12 -4.21 9.42 -6.87
N THR A 13 -3.57 8.59 -7.67
CA THR A 13 -3.39 7.15 -7.38
C THR A 13 -1.93 6.71 -7.32
N ASP A 14 -1.00 7.59 -7.71
CA ASP A 14 0.43 7.34 -7.80
C ASP A 14 1.22 7.83 -6.57
N LYS A 15 0.56 8.53 -5.64
CA LYS A 15 1.20 9.08 -4.43
C LYS A 15 0.40 8.76 -3.18
N HIS A 16 1.12 8.49 -2.09
CA HIS A 16 0.56 8.36 -0.76
C HIS A 16 0.49 9.74 -0.07
N PRO A 17 -0.67 10.13 0.50
CA PRO A 17 -0.87 11.48 1.04
C PRO A 17 -0.15 11.71 2.37
N ILE A 18 0.17 10.64 3.09
CA ILE A 18 0.89 10.69 4.37
C ILE A 18 2.35 10.34 4.12
N GLU A 19 3.25 11.16 4.66
CA GLU A 19 4.68 10.88 4.68
C GLU A 19 4.98 9.77 5.68
N ILE A 20 5.45 8.64 5.16
CA ILE A 20 5.79 7.46 5.94
C ILE A 20 7.23 7.12 5.63
N GLN A 21 8.07 7.10 6.67
CA GLN A 21 9.49 6.78 6.55
C GLN A 21 9.75 5.35 7.00
N GLY A 22 10.43 4.57 6.15
CA GLY A 22 10.87 3.21 6.44
C GLY A 22 12.16 3.18 7.28
N HIS A 23 12.60 1.98 7.62
CA HIS A 23 13.76 1.77 8.50
C HIS A 23 15.08 2.33 7.93
N SER A 24 15.25 2.33 6.61
CA SER A 24 16.45 2.85 5.93
C SER A 24 16.40 4.36 5.65
N GLY A 25 15.39 5.07 6.16
CA GLY A 25 15.19 6.49 5.89
C GLY A 25 14.49 6.82 4.56
N LYS A 26 14.31 5.83 3.67
CA LYS A 26 13.49 5.96 2.45
C LYS A 26 12.01 6.15 2.80
N THR A 27 11.32 7.03 2.08
CA THR A 27 9.88 7.23 2.26
C THR A 27 9.05 6.27 1.40
N LEU A 28 7.78 6.08 1.75
CA LEU A 28 6.85 5.25 0.98
C LEU A 28 6.62 5.83 -0.43
N ASN A 29 6.66 7.16 -0.56
CA ASN A 29 6.56 7.82 -1.86
C ASN A 29 7.82 7.58 -2.70
N ASP A 30 9.02 7.56 -2.11
CA ASP A 30 10.25 7.17 -2.82
C ASP A 30 10.14 5.76 -3.39
N TYR A 31 9.55 4.84 -2.63
CA TYR A 31 9.29 3.47 -3.07
C TYR A 31 8.28 3.41 -4.24
N PHE A 32 7.26 4.27 -4.24
CA PHE A 32 6.25 4.31 -5.32
C PHE A 32 6.81 4.93 -6.61
N GLU A 33 7.82 5.78 -6.50
CA GLU A 33 8.50 6.44 -7.62
C GLU A 33 9.66 5.59 -8.19
N GLU A 34 9.96 4.40 -7.64
CA GLU A 34 10.98 3.52 -8.19
C GLU A 34 10.65 3.11 -9.65
N PRO A 35 11.65 2.96 -10.55
CA PRO A 35 11.39 2.69 -11.98
C PRO A 35 10.58 1.42 -12.27
N SER A 36 10.64 0.42 -11.37
CA SER A 36 9.84 -0.80 -11.45
C SER A 36 8.38 -0.60 -11.06
N GLY A 37 8.03 0.56 -10.49
CA GLY A 37 6.79 0.80 -9.79
C GLY A 37 6.70 0.06 -8.45
N PRO A 38 5.64 0.32 -7.66
CA PRO A 38 5.45 -0.32 -6.37
C PRO A 38 5.06 -1.79 -6.52
N THR A 39 5.84 -2.67 -5.89
CA THR A 39 5.65 -4.13 -5.91
C THR A 39 5.52 -4.75 -4.50
N PRO A 40 4.59 -4.26 -3.67
CA PRO A 40 4.41 -4.80 -2.32
C PRO A 40 4.02 -6.29 -2.35
N TYR A 41 4.53 -7.05 -1.40
CA TYR A 41 4.22 -8.47 -1.28
C TYR A 41 2.74 -8.66 -0.94
N LEU A 42 2.07 -9.47 -1.75
CA LEU A 42 0.61 -9.66 -1.77
C LEU A 42 -0.19 -8.35 -1.88
N GLY A 43 0.43 -7.30 -2.41
CA GLY A 43 -0.22 -5.99 -2.49
C GLY A 43 -0.33 -5.26 -1.13
N SER A 44 0.28 -5.79 -0.07
CA SER A 44 0.06 -5.30 1.30
C SER A 44 1.33 -4.95 2.06
N THR A 45 2.38 -5.76 2.00
CA THR A 45 3.59 -5.53 2.82
C THR A 45 4.72 -4.94 1.96
N VAL A 46 5.35 -3.87 2.45
CA VAL A 46 6.34 -3.10 1.69
C VAL A 46 7.76 -3.38 2.21
N PRO A 47 8.71 -3.79 1.37
CA PRO A 47 10.10 -3.96 1.78
C PRO A 47 10.69 -2.68 2.40
N GLY A 48 11.35 -2.80 3.54
CA GLY A 48 11.94 -1.65 4.25
C GLY A 48 10.98 -0.93 5.22
N PHE A 49 9.71 -1.33 5.29
CA PHE A 49 8.71 -0.80 6.22
C PHE A 49 8.27 -1.90 7.19
N PRO A 50 9.07 -2.21 8.24
CA PRO A 50 8.70 -3.22 9.22
C PRO A 50 7.44 -2.79 10.00
N ASN A 51 6.63 -3.76 10.41
CA ASN A 51 5.38 -3.54 11.16
C ASN A 51 4.39 -2.58 10.46
N PHE A 52 4.47 -2.47 9.14
CA PHE A 52 3.60 -1.62 8.32
C PHE A 52 2.89 -2.44 7.25
N MET A 53 1.65 -2.06 6.92
CA MET A 53 0.83 -2.75 5.93
C MET A 53 -0.10 -1.76 5.22
N LEU A 54 -0.24 -1.96 3.91
CA LEU A 54 -1.22 -1.31 3.06
C LEU A 54 -2.48 -2.18 2.96
N ILE A 55 -3.64 -1.56 3.14
CA ILE A 55 -4.93 -2.12 2.75
C ILE A 55 -5.27 -1.56 1.38
N GLN A 56 -5.69 -2.42 0.46
CA GLN A 56 -5.89 -2.08 -0.95
C GLN A 56 -4.67 -1.40 -1.59
N GLY A 57 -3.47 -1.94 -1.34
CA GLY A 57 -2.25 -1.41 -1.93
C GLY A 57 -2.15 -1.66 -3.44
N PRO A 58 -1.05 -1.20 -4.06
CA PRO A 58 -0.80 -1.41 -5.48
C PRO A 58 -0.98 -2.87 -5.93
N ASN A 59 -1.56 -3.03 -7.12
CA ASN A 59 -1.84 -4.33 -7.76
C ASN A 59 -2.95 -5.19 -7.14
N THR A 60 -3.74 -4.69 -6.17
CA THR A 60 -4.85 -5.47 -5.57
C THR A 60 -6.23 -5.15 -6.13
N ILE A 61 -6.41 -3.97 -6.73
CA ILE A 61 -7.71 -3.53 -7.27
C ILE A 61 -7.82 -4.01 -8.73
N THR A 62 -8.48 -5.15 -8.93
CA THR A 62 -8.66 -5.76 -10.26
C THR A 62 -9.99 -5.40 -10.93
N GLY A 63 -10.94 -4.81 -10.20
CA GLY A 63 -12.25 -4.40 -10.71
C GLY A 63 -13.26 -5.54 -10.98
N HIS A 64 -12.86 -6.80 -10.82
CA HIS A 64 -13.72 -7.98 -11.07
C HIS A 64 -14.22 -8.69 -9.80
N ALA A 65 -13.61 -8.39 -8.65
CA ALA A 65 -13.97 -8.99 -7.36
C ALA A 65 -14.47 -7.91 -6.39
N SER A 66 -15.21 -8.33 -5.35
CA SER A 66 -15.67 -7.43 -4.29
C SER A 66 -14.47 -6.84 -3.53
N VAL A 67 -14.45 -5.50 -3.43
CA VAL A 67 -13.45 -4.77 -2.64
C VAL A 67 -13.58 -5.14 -1.16
N VAL A 68 -14.81 -5.17 -0.63
CA VAL A 68 -15.08 -5.51 0.78
C VAL A 68 -14.55 -6.90 1.13
N PHE A 69 -14.82 -7.89 0.28
CA PHE A 69 -14.31 -9.25 0.50
C PHE A 69 -12.78 -9.30 0.46
N SER A 70 -12.16 -8.54 -0.45
CA SER A 70 -10.71 -8.47 -0.57
C SER A 70 -10.08 -7.80 0.66
N GLU A 71 -10.73 -6.76 1.20
CA GLU A 71 -10.33 -6.09 2.44
C GLU A 71 -10.46 -7.01 3.65
N GLU A 72 -11.57 -7.75 3.78
CA GLU A 72 -11.75 -8.75 4.85
C GLU A 72 -10.62 -9.79 4.85
N CYS A 73 -10.23 -10.28 3.66
CA CYS A 73 -9.10 -11.18 3.51
C CYS A 73 -7.77 -10.52 3.95
N GLN A 74 -7.54 -9.27 3.55
CA GLN A 74 -6.34 -8.51 3.93
C GLN A 74 -6.30 -8.23 5.44
N PHE A 75 -7.42 -7.88 6.07
CA PHE A 75 -7.49 -7.68 7.52
C PHE A 75 -7.25 -8.99 8.28
N ASN A 76 -7.82 -10.10 7.82
CA ASN A 76 -7.54 -11.41 8.41
C ASN A 76 -6.04 -11.76 8.30
N TYR A 77 -5.39 -11.45 7.18
CA TYR A 77 -3.94 -11.61 7.03
C TYR A 77 -3.16 -10.66 7.95
N ALA A 78 -3.56 -9.39 8.04
CA ALA A 78 -2.95 -8.39 8.91
C ALA A 78 -2.97 -8.81 10.38
N THR A 79 -4.12 -9.28 10.87
CA THR A 79 -4.25 -9.72 12.27
C THR A 79 -3.36 -10.92 12.58
N GLN A 80 -3.20 -11.86 11.64
CA GLN A 80 -2.26 -12.97 11.79
C GLN A 80 -0.80 -12.49 11.82
N LEU A 81 -0.46 -11.49 11.03
CA LEU A 81 0.88 -10.89 11.00
C LEU A 81 1.21 -10.13 12.30
N PHE A 82 0.27 -9.34 12.81
CA PHE A 82 0.50 -8.48 13.98
C PHE A 82 0.33 -9.17 15.33
N LYS A 83 -0.51 -10.22 15.41
CA LYS A 83 -0.78 -10.94 16.67
C LYS A 83 0.47 -11.48 17.38
N PRO A 84 1.46 -12.08 16.70
CA PRO A 84 2.71 -12.50 17.34
C PRO A 84 3.55 -11.34 17.88
N ILE A 85 3.52 -10.19 17.21
CA ILE A 85 4.25 -8.97 17.62
C ILE A 85 3.64 -8.43 18.91
N LEU A 86 2.31 -8.31 18.95
CA LEU A 86 1.57 -7.80 20.12
C LEU A 86 1.64 -8.73 21.35
N ARG A 87 1.83 -10.03 21.15
CA ARG A 87 1.92 -11.01 22.25
C ARG A 87 3.31 -11.14 22.86
N ARG A 88 4.35 -10.64 22.18
CA ARG A 88 5.74 -10.69 22.63
C ARG A 88 6.20 -9.36 23.24
N GLY A 89 5.37 -8.33 23.19
CA GLY A 89 5.57 -7.05 23.89
C GLY A 89 5.13 -7.12 25.35
#